data_AF-A0A924H5P7-F1
#
_entry.id   AF-A0A924H5P7-F1
#
_cell.length_a   1.000
_cell.length_b   1.000
_cell.length_c   1.000
_cell.angle_alpha   90.00
_cell.angle_beta   90.00
_cell.angle_gamma   90.00
#
_symmetry.space_group_name_H-M   'P 1'
#
loop_
_entity.id
_entity.type
_entity.pdbx_description
1 polymer ?
#
loop_
_entity_poly.entity_id
_entity_poly.type
_entity_poly.pdbx_seq_one_letter_code
_entity_poly.pdbx_strand_id
1 'polypeptide(L)'
;MKKYYIIPTILFFLLISCSTEETKTQNQVASRPTIPITASEVQIGTQKWMTKNLNTSRYRNGDLIPQVTDPTQWSNLTTGA
;
A
#
# COMPACT_ATOMS: atom_id res chain seq x y z
N MET A 1 12.04 43.68 11.57
CA MET A 1 12.21 43.14 12.94
C MET A 1 11.15 42.06 13.25
N LYS A 2 10.98 41.03 12.39
CA LYS A 2 10.02 39.92 12.58
C LYS A 2 10.62 38.53 12.25
N LYS A 3 11.93 38.47 11.96
CA LYS A 3 12.64 37.23 11.57
C LYS A 3 13.02 36.37 12.78
N TYR A 4 13.12 36.97 13.98
CA TYR A 4 13.44 36.30 15.24
C TYR A 4 12.27 35.49 15.84
N TYR A 5 11.04 35.68 15.35
CA TYR A 5 9.86 34.90 15.77
C TYR A 5 9.63 33.62 14.94
N ILE A 6 10.34 33.46 13.80
CA ILE A 6 10.21 32.27 12.94
C ILE A 6 11.10 31.11 13.44
N ILE A 7 12.22 31.42 14.10
CA ILE A 7 13.16 30.43 14.63
C ILE A 7 12.57 29.64 15.82
N PRO A 8 11.93 30.26 16.84
CA PRO A 8 11.33 29.50 17.94
C PRO A 8 10.08 28.72 17.52
N THR A 9 9.34 29.14 16.48
CA THR A 9 8.16 28.42 16.00
C THR A 9 8.51 27.18 15.18
N ILE A 10 9.60 27.21 14.39
CA ILE A 10 10.12 26.03 13.70
C ILE A 10 10.71 25.01 14.68
N LEU A 11 11.39 25.49 15.73
CA LEU A 11 11.94 24.63 16.78
C LEU A 11 10.83 23.93 17.60
N PHE A 12 9.72 24.63 17.86
CA PHE A 12 8.56 24.04 18.53
C PHE A 12 7.86 22.96 17.68
N PHE A 13 7.81 23.14 16.35
CA PHE A 13 7.25 22.15 15.43
C PHE A 13 8.11 20.88 15.29
N LEU A 14 9.43 20.98 15.50
CA LEU A 14 10.36 19.85 15.43
C LEU A 14 10.34 18.94 16.66
N LEU A 15 9.79 19.39 17.79
CA LEU A 15 9.75 18.62 19.05
C LEU A 15 8.47 17.78 19.23
N ILE A 16 7.49 17.88 18.33
CA ILE A 16 6.24 17.07 18.36
C ILE A 16 6.41 15.73 17.62
N SER A 17 7.51 15.52 16.91
CA SER A 17 7.77 14.24 16.25
C SER A 17 8.48 13.26 17.18
N CYS A 18 7.75 12.64 18.09
CA CYS A 18 8.05 11.26 18.46
C CYS A 18 6.80 10.53 18.95
N SER A 19 6.40 9.50 18.21
CA SER A 19 5.89 8.28 18.83
C SER A 19 6.85 7.18 18.47
N THR A 20 7.59 6.69 19.45
CA THR A 20 8.32 5.43 19.38
C THR A 20 7.30 4.34 19.06
N GLU A 21 7.34 3.77 17.86
CA GLU A 21 6.70 2.49 17.64
C GLU A 21 7.64 1.41 18.19
N GLU A 22 7.19 0.72 19.24
CA GLU A 22 7.81 -0.53 19.66
C GLU A 22 7.59 -1.57 18.56
N THR A 23 8.61 -1.82 17.74
CA THR A 23 8.61 -2.96 16.81
C THR A 23 8.65 -4.25 17.62
N LYS A 24 7.49 -4.82 17.95
CA LYS A 24 7.40 -6.20 18.39
C LYS A 24 7.83 -7.10 17.23
N THR A 25 9.08 -7.55 17.26
CA THR A 25 9.57 -8.68 16.47
C THR A 25 8.76 -9.92 16.85
N GLN A 26 7.69 -10.19 16.12
CA GLN A 26 6.95 -11.43 16.25
C GLN A 26 7.62 -12.50 15.37
N ASN A 27 8.47 -13.33 16.00
CA ASN A 27 8.86 -14.62 15.49
C ASN A 27 7.64 -15.55 15.47
N GLN A 28 6.74 -15.37 14.50
CA GLN A 28 5.65 -16.30 14.24
C GLN A 28 6.10 -17.18 13.07
N VAL A 29 6.44 -18.43 13.38
CA VAL A 29 6.40 -19.52 12.40
C VAL A 29 5.06 -19.41 11.69
N ALA A 30 5.06 -19.30 10.36
CA ALA A 30 3.89 -19.02 9.53
C ALA A 30 2.70 -19.92 9.88
N SER A 31 1.88 -19.45 10.82
CA SER A 31 0.71 -20.13 11.30
C SER A 31 -0.45 -19.63 10.47
N ARG A 32 -1.18 -20.55 9.84
CA ARG A 32 -2.33 -20.23 8.97
C ARG A 32 -3.29 -19.33 9.77
N PRO A 33 -3.53 -18.07 9.33
CA PRO A 33 -4.46 -17.21 10.03
C PRO A 33 -5.85 -17.85 9.97
N THR A 34 -6.45 -18.16 11.12
CA THR A 34 -7.86 -18.57 11.21
C THR A 34 -8.72 -17.32 11.03
N ILE A 35 -8.70 -16.77 9.81
CA ILE A 35 -9.61 -15.70 9.41
C ILE A 35 -11.00 -16.32 9.28
N PRO A 36 -12.08 -15.70 9.79
CA PRO A 36 -13.42 -16.14 9.43
C PRO A 36 -13.51 -16.12 7.89
N ILE A 37 -13.95 -17.23 7.31
CA ILE A 37 -14.13 -17.52 5.88
C ILE A 37 -14.92 -16.47 5.07
N THR A 38 -15.38 -15.39 5.72
CA THR A 38 -16.13 -14.27 5.16
C THR A 38 -15.33 -12.96 5.06
N ALA A 39 -14.08 -12.88 5.54
CA ALA A 39 -13.30 -11.64 5.44
C ALA A 39 -12.74 -11.42 4.02
N SER A 40 -12.85 -10.19 3.53
CA SER A 40 -12.36 -9.79 2.20
C SER A 40 -10.86 -9.47 2.17
N GLU A 41 -10.20 -9.37 3.33
CA GLU A 41 -8.79 -9.03 3.44
C GLU A 41 -8.03 -9.89 4.47
N VAL A 42 -6.74 -10.07 4.24
CA VAL A 42 -5.76 -10.69 5.15
C VAL A 42 -4.60 -9.73 5.38
N GLN A 43 -4.18 -9.58 6.63
CA GLN A 43 -2.99 -8.80 6.95
C GLN A 43 -1.74 -9.69 6.91
N ILE A 44 -0.73 -9.28 6.13
CA ILE A 44 0.59 -9.92 6.05
C ILE A 44 1.63 -8.83 6.29
N GLY A 45 2.34 -8.90 7.42
CA GLY A 45 3.19 -7.81 7.90
C GLY A 45 2.37 -6.53 8.15
N THR A 46 2.76 -5.43 7.51
CA THR A 46 2.06 -4.13 7.57
C THR A 46 1.03 -3.94 6.44
N GLN A 47 0.96 -4.88 5.49
CA GLN A 47 0.11 -4.74 4.30
C GLN A 47 -1.18 -5.55 4.44
N LYS A 48 -2.26 -5.00 3.89
CA LYS A 48 -3.56 -5.68 3.74
C LYS A 48 -3.70 -6.19 2.31
N TRP A 49 -3.96 -7.49 2.18
CA TRP A 49 -4.12 -8.20 0.92
C TRP A 49 -5.56 -8.65 0.76
N MET A 50 -6.08 -8.69 -0.47
CA MET A 50 -7.38 -9.29 -0.73
C MET A 50 -7.32 -10.81 -0.56
N THR A 51 -8.38 -11.41 -0.03
CA THR A 51 -8.50 -12.88 0.11
C THR A 51 -8.83 -13.59 -1.21
N LYS A 52 -9.11 -12.84 -2.28
CA LYS A 52 -9.44 -13.34 -3.61
C LYS A 52 -8.68 -12.57 -4.69
N ASN A 53 -8.51 -13.21 -5.85
CA ASN A 53 -7.91 -12.56 -7.03
C ASN A 53 -8.77 -11.39 -7.50
N LEU A 54 -8.10 -10.35 -8.02
CA LEU A 54 -8.77 -9.23 -8.66
C LEU A 54 -9.49 -9.71 -9.92
N ASN A 55 -10.77 -9.36 -10.04
CA ASN A 55 -11.59 -9.68 -11.21
C ASN A 55 -12.27 -8.38 -11.68
N THR A 56 -11.69 -7.75 -12.71
CA THR A 56 -12.19 -6.52 -13.33
C THR A 56 -11.81 -6.52 -14.82
N SER A 57 -12.62 -5.89 -15.65
CA SER A 57 -12.32 -5.62 -17.07
C SER A 57 -11.92 -4.16 -17.32
N ARG A 58 -11.82 -3.36 -16.26
CA ARG A 58 -11.56 -1.92 -16.31
C ARG A 58 -10.55 -1.47 -15.25
N TYR A 59 -9.73 -0.51 -15.64
CA TYR A 59 -8.91 0.28 -14.75
C TYR A 59 -9.75 1.21 -13.88
N ARG A 60 -9.14 1.75 -12.82
CA ARG A 60 -9.81 2.67 -11.88
C ARG A 60 -10.24 3.98 -12.55
N ASN A 61 -9.53 4.42 -13.59
CA ASN A 61 -9.88 5.58 -14.40
C ASN A 61 -11.02 5.30 -15.41
N GLY A 62 -11.47 4.04 -15.51
CA GLY A 62 -12.56 3.63 -16.40
C GLY A 62 -12.11 3.03 -17.74
N ASP A 63 -10.83 3.06 -18.07
CA ASP A 63 -10.32 2.47 -19.31
C ASP A 63 -10.48 0.94 -19.29
N LEU A 64 -10.73 0.34 -20.44
CA LEU A 64 -10.79 -1.13 -20.56
C LEU A 64 -9.38 -1.73 -20.47
N ILE A 65 -9.29 -2.90 -19.85
CA ILE A 65 -8.09 -3.76 -19.85
C ILE A 65 -8.06 -4.52 -21.20
N PRO A 66 -7.09 -4.27 -22.09
CA PRO A 66 -7.08 -4.89 -23.42
C PRO A 66 -6.73 -6.39 -23.35
N GLN A 67 -7.58 -7.24 -23.93
CA GLN A 67 -7.21 -8.64 -24.12
C GLN A 67 -6.25 -8.78 -25.31
N VAL A 68 -4.96 -8.98 -25.02
CA VAL A 68 -3.93 -9.18 -26.04
C VAL A 68 -3.49 -10.65 -26.05
N THR A 69 -3.77 -11.35 -27.14
CA THR A 69 -3.45 -12.79 -27.30
C THR A 69 -2.17 -13.03 -28.11
N ASP A 70 -1.72 -12.05 -28.89
CA ASP A 70 -0.51 -12.16 -29.69
C ASP A 70 0.74 -11.83 -28.86
N PRO A 71 1.75 -12.72 -28.79
CA PRO A 71 2.95 -12.49 -27.97
C PRO A 71 3.80 -11.30 -28.43
N THR A 72 3.88 -11.05 -29.73
CA THR A 72 4.66 -9.93 -30.28
C THR A 72 3.97 -8.60 -29.97
N GLN A 73 2.64 -8.55 -30.07
CA GLN A 73 1.86 -7.40 -29.64
C GLN A 73 2.01 -7.17 -28.13
N TRP A 74 1.93 -8.22 -27.31
CA TRP A 74 2.12 -8.14 -25.87
C TRP A 74 3.48 -7.54 -25.50
N SER A 75 4.56 -7.99 -26.13
CA SER A 75 5.91 -7.48 -25.87
C SER A 75 6.12 -6.01 -26.26
N ASN A 76 5.27 -5.50 -27.16
CA ASN A 76 5.36 -4.12 -27.66
C ASN A 76 4.43 -3.15 -26.92
N LEU A 77 3.68 -3.60 -25.90
CA LEU A 77 2.79 -2.72 -25.13
C LEU A 77 3.61 -1.67 -24.35
N THR A 78 3.23 -0.41 -24.51
CA THR A 78 3.75 0.73 -23.72
C THR A 78 2.79 1.17 -22.62
N THR A 79 1.63 0.53 -22.54
CA THR A 79 0.58 0.74 -21.53
C THR A 79 0.32 -0.57 -20.78
N GLY A 80 -0.51 -0.52 -19.74
CA GLY A 80 -0.80 -1.71 -18.93
C GLY A 80 -1.45 -2.85 -19.72
N ALA A 81 -1.40 -4.03 -19.10
CA ALA A 81 -1.99 -5.28 -19.58
C ALA A 81 -3.52 -5.23 -19.74
#